data_AF-A0A973SZN9-F1
#
_entry.id   AF-A0A973SZN9-F1
#
_cell.length_a   1.000
_cell.length_b   1.000
_cell.length_c   1.000
_cell.angle_alpha   90.00
_cell.angle_beta   90.00
_cell.angle_gamma   90.00
#
_symmetry.space_group_name_H-M   'P 1'
#
loop_
_entity.id
_entity.type
_entity.pdbx_description
1 polymer ?
#
loop_
_entity_poly.entity_id
_entity_poly.type
_entity_poly.pdbx_seq_one_letter_code
_entity_poly.pdbx_strand_id
1 'polypeptide(L)' 'DLGVAVPADGRRPAVRTCLDWTERRPHLAGAVGAALCRHAFDAGWVTRVGTTRAVAVTPLGRRELDRHLGLDAGVVARG' A
#
# COMPACT_ATOMS: atom_id res chain seq x y z
N ASP A 1 -9.03 1.80 13.48
CA ASP A 1 -9.55 0.71 12.63
C ASP A 1 -9.82 1.29 11.24
N LEU A 2 -9.33 0.62 10.19
CA LEU A 2 -9.39 1.08 8.79
C LEU A 2 -10.60 0.55 8.03
N GLY A 3 -11.32 -0.45 8.56
CA GLY A 3 -12.44 -1.07 7.87
C GLY A 3 -12.07 -1.79 6.56
N VAL A 4 -10.80 -2.17 6.39
CA VAL A 4 -10.32 -2.90 5.20
C VAL A 4 -10.67 -4.38 5.35
N ALA A 5 -11.59 -4.86 4.51
CA ALA A 5 -11.91 -6.28 4.45
C ALA A 5 -10.79 -7.06 3.74
N VAL A 6 -10.24 -8.07 4.43
CA VAL A 6 -9.22 -8.97 3.87
C VAL A 6 -9.89 -10.30 3.50
N PRO A 7 -9.87 -10.71 2.22
CA PRO A 7 -10.42 -11.99 1.80
C PRO A 7 -9.72 -13.17 2.49
N ALA A 8 -10.50 -14.11 3.04
CA ALA A 8 -10.01 -15.28 3.75
C ALA A 8 -10.12 -16.56 2.89
N ASP A 9 -9.85 -16.47 1.59
CA ASP A 9 -10.11 -17.56 0.63
C ASP A 9 -9.09 -18.72 0.69
N GLY A 10 -8.13 -18.69 1.63
CA GLY A 10 -7.15 -19.76 1.90
C GLY A 10 -6.12 -19.99 0.79
N ARG A 11 -6.28 -19.39 -0.39
CA ARG A 11 -5.43 -19.61 -1.57
C ARG A 11 -4.18 -18.72 -1.56
N ARG A 12 -4.19 -17.64 -0.79
CA ARG A 12 -3.07 -16.69 -0.65
C ARG A 12 -2.67 -16.55 0.83
N PRO A 13 -1.36 -16.53 1.15
CA PRO A 13 -0.91 -16.16 2.49
C PRO A 13 -1.47 -14.81 2.90
N ALA A 14 -1.90 -14.69 4.16
CA ALA A 14 -2.44 -13.42 4.68
C ALA A 14 -1.40 -12.30 4.59
N VAL A 15 -0.18 -12.59 5.04
CA VAL A 15 0.99 -11.71 4.98
C VAL A 15 2.16 -12.51 4.45
N ARG A 16 2.92 -11.94 3.51
CA ARG A 16 4.24 -12.42 3.13
C ARG A 16 5.13 -11.25 2.75
N THR A 17 6.44 -11.42 2.91
CA THR A 17 7.41 -10.48 2.38
C THR A 17 7.61 -10.75 0.89
N CYS A 18 7.50 -9.71 0.05
CA CYS A 18 7.86 -9.76 -1.36
C CYS A 18 9.05 -8.84 -1.59
N LEU A 19 10.13 -9.34 -2.19
CA LEU A 19 11.23 -8.49 -2.62
C LEU A 19 10.87 -7.85 -3.96
N ASP A 20 10.83 -6.53 -4.02
CA ASP A 20 10.82 -5.82 -5.30
C ASP A 20 12.26 -5.72 -5.81
N TRP A 21 12.53 -6.30 -6.98
CA TRP A 21 13.87 -6.29 -7.58
C TRP A 21 14.28 -4.91 -8.09
N THR A 22 13.33 -4.04 -8.39
CA THR A 22 13.58 -2.66 -8.84
C THR A 22 13.96 -1.77 -7.65
N GLU A 23 13.21 -1.87 -6.54
CA GLU A 23 13.46 -1.04 -5.35
C GLU A 23 14.43 -1.68 -4.34
N ARG A 24 14.72 -2.98 -4.50
CA ARG A 24 15.52 -3.82 -3.59
C ARG A 24 15.07 -3.75 -2.13
N ARG A 25 13.75 -3.58 -1.92
CA ARG A 25 13.14 -3.45 -0.60
C ARG A 25 12.11 -4.55 -0.35
N PRO A 26 11.99 -5.03 0.91
CA PRO A 26 10.91 -5.90 1.32
C PRO A 26 9.57 -5.15 1.32
N HIS A 27 8.58 -5.64 0.57
CA HIS A 27 7.23 -5.08 0.50
C HIS A 27 6.22 -5.99 1.17
N LEU A 28 5.17 -5.40 1.75
CA LEU A 28 4.04 -6.12 2.31
C LEU A 28 3.21 -6.73 1.17
N ALA A 29 3.29 -8.05 1.01
CA ALA A 29 2.49 -8.82 0.07
C ALA A 29 1.55 -9.78 0.80
N GLY A 30 0.75 -10.51 0.03
CA GLY A 30 -0.32 -11.36 0.57
C GLY A 30 -1.68 -10.67 0.49
N ALA A 31 -2.71 -11.31 1.06
CA ALA A 31 -4.07 -10.82 1.01
C ALA A 31 -4.21 -9.43 1.67
N VAL A 32 -3.51 -9.20 2.78
CA VAL A 32 -3.51 -7.91 3.49
C VAL A 32 -2.91 -6.80 2.63
N GLY A 33 -1.72 -7.02 2.06
CA GLY A 33 -1.06 -6.02 1.21
C GLY A 33 -1.90 -5.66 -0.03
N ALA A 34 -2.56 -6.65 -0.64
CA ALA A 34 -3.46 -6.43 -1.76
C ALA A 34 -4.72 -5.63 -1.36
N ALA A 35 -5.34 -5.97 -0.22
CA ALA A 35 -6.51 -5.27 0.30
C ALA A 35 -6.20 -3.81 0.68
N LEU A 36 -5.06 -3.58 1.36
CA LEU A 36 -4.59 -2.24 1.70
C LEU A 36 -4.30 -1.40 0.47
N CYS A 37 -3.63 -1.97 -0.53
CA CYS A 37 -3.34 -1.29 -1.80
C CYS A 37 -4.63 -0.88 -2.51
N ARG A 38 -5.61 -1.79 -2.61
CA ARG A 38 -6.93 -1.48 -3.18
C ARG A 38 -7.62 -0.35 -2.41
N HIS A 39 -7.67 -0.44 -1.08
CA HIS A 39 -8.26 0.61 -0.25
C HIS A 39 -7.57 1.97 -0.46
N ALA A 40 -6.24 2.00 -0.54
CA ALA A 40 -5.50 3.24 -0.76
C ALA A 40 -5.85 3.90 -2.11
N PHE A 41 -6.13 3.12 -3.15
CA PHE A 41 -6.66 3.65 -4.40
C PHE A 41 -8.11 4.13 -4.26
N ASP A 42 -8.99 3.28 -3.71
CA ASP A 42 -10.42 3.57 -3.60
C ASP A 42 -10.69 4.80 -2.70
N ALA A 43 -9.89 4.99 -1.66
CA ALA A 43 -9.96 6.14 -0.74
C ALA A 43 -9.18 7.37 -1.24
N GLY A 44 -8.55 7.32 -2.41
CA GLY A 44 -7.81 8.43 -3.00
C GLY A 44 -6.51 8.80 -2.29
N TRP A 45 -5.92 7.86 -1.53
CA TRP A 45 -4.64 8.08 -0.85
C TRP A 45 -3.47 8.03 -1.82
N VAL A 46 -3.59 7.23 -2.87
CA VAL A 46 -2.58 7.11 -3.93
C VAL A 46 -3.23 7.21 -5.31
N THR A 47 -2.45 7.64 -6.30
CA THR A 47 -2.83 7.69 -7.72
C THR A 47 -1.74 7.09 -8.59
N ARG A 48 -2.09 6.60 -9.79
CA ARG A 48 -1.10 6.06 -10.73
C ARG A 48 -0.28 7.17 -11.37
N VAL A 49 1.00 6.91 -11.60
CA VAL A 49 1.90 7.79 -12.34
C VAL A 49 2.06 7.28 -13.77
N GLY A 50 1.40 7.97 -14.72
CA GLY A 50 1.43 7.61 -16.13
C GLY A 50 0.91 6.19 -16.38
N THR A 51 1.61 5.43 -17.23
CA THR A 51 1.27 4.06 -17.61
C THR A 51 2.07 2.99 -16.85
N THR A 52 2.91 3.42 -15.89
CA THR A 52 3.79 2.51 -15.14
C THR A 52 3.06 1.90 -13.93
N ARG A 53 3.76 1.00 -13.21
CA ARG A 53 3.29 0.46 -11.92
C ARG A 53 3.54 1.42 -10.74
N ALA A 54 4.16 2.57 -10.99
CA ALA A 54 4.44 3.56 -9.95
C ALA A 54 3.17 4.28 -9.50
N VAL A 55 3.15 4.66 -8.23
CA VAL A 55 2.07 5.43 -7.61
C VAL A 55 2.62 6.66 -6.92
N ALA A 56 1.86 7.74 -6.92
CA ALA A 56 2.14 8.94 -6.15
C ALA A 56 1.15 9.02 -4.98
N VAL A 57 1.66 9.35 -3.79
CA VAL A 57 0.80 9.58 -2.63
C VAL A 57 0.25 10.99 -2.66
N THR A 58 -1.07 11.11 -2.55
CA THR A 58 -1.78 12.38 -2.55
C THR A 58 -1.58 13.12 -1.23
N PRO A 59 -1.88 14.43 -1.14
CA PRO A 59 -1.87 15.15 0.13
C PRO A 59 -2.81 14.54 1.17
N LEU A 60 -3.95 13.98 0.74
CA LEU A 60 -4.86 13.22 1.61
C LEU A 60 -4.17 11.95 2.10
N GLY A 61 -3.60 11.17 1.17
CA GLY A 61 -2.92 9.93 1.51
C GLY A 61 -1.79 10.12 2.51
N ARG A 62 -0.99 11.19 2.40
CA ARG A 62 0.05 11.49 3.40
C ARG A 62 -0.49 11.62 4.81
N ARG A 63 -1.61 12.34 4.98
CA ARG A 63 -2.25 12.53 6.30
C ARG A 63 -2.84 11.22 6.82
N GLU A 64 -3.48 10.46 5.96
CA GLU A 64 -4.18 9.23 6.36
C GLU A 64 -3.21 8.07 6.64
N LEU A 65 -2.14 7.95 5.85
CA LEU A 65 -1.07 6.97 6.08
C LEU A 65 -0.34 7.25 7.39
N ASP A 66 -0.06 8.53 7.70
CA ASP A 66 0.48 8.92 9.00
C ASP A 66 -0.49 8.57 10.14
N ARG A 67 -1.75 9.01 10.02
CA ARG A 67 -2.80 8.78 11.03
C ARG A 67 -3.02 7.32 11.40
N HIS A 68 -3.02 6.42 10.42
CA HIS A 68 -3.41 5.02 10.64
C HIS A 68 -2.24 4.06 10.73
N LEU A 69 -1.12 4.36 10.07
CA LEU A 69 0.02 3.47 9.93
C LEU A 69 1.32 4.07 10.47
N GLY A 70 1.31 5.33 10.93
CA GLY A 70 2.51 6.03 11.42
C GLY A 70 3.56 6.24 10.33
N LEU A 71 3.15 6.28 9.06
CA LEU A 71 4.05 6.41 7.93
C LEU A 71 4.23 7.89 7.57
N ASP A 72 5.32 8.48 8.06
CA ASP A 72 5.67 9.87 7.77
C ASP A 72 6.04 10.10 6.30
N ALA A 73 6.16 11.38 5.93
CA ALA A 73 6.47 11.79 4.57
C ALA A 73 7.81 11.24 4.03
N GLY A 74 8.77 10.93 4.90
CA GLY A 74 10.10 10.44 4.55
C GLY A 74 10.11 8.96 4.15
N VAL A 75 9.17 8.17 4.67
CA VAL A 75 8.92 6.78 4.26
C VAL A 75 8.15 6.73 2.94
N VAL A 76 7.17 7.63 2.78
CA VAL A 76 6.21 7.61 1.67
C VAL A 76 6.73 8.28 0.38
N ALA A 77 7.78 9.11 0.48
CA ALA A 77 8.37 9.79 -0.68
C ALA A 77 9.47 8.98 -1.42
N ARG A 78 9.82 7.78 -0.95
CA ARG A 78 10.86 6.95 -1.57
C ARG A 78 10.22 5.86 -2.44
N GLY A 79 9.89 6.21 -3.68
CA GLY A 79 9.47 5.31 -4.75
C GLY A 79 9.99 5.83 -6.08
#